data_AF-A0A9D6QL85-F1
#
_entry.id   AF-A0A9D6QL85-F1
#
_cell.length_a   1.000
_cell.length_b   1.000
_cell.length_c   1.000
_cell.angle_alpha   90.00
_cell.angle_beta   90.00
_cell.angle_gamma   90.00
#
_symmetry.space_group_name_H-M   'P 1'
#
loop_
_entity.id
_entity.type
_entity.pdbx_description
1 polymer ?
#
loop_
_entity_poly.entity_id
_entity_poly.type
_entity_poly.pdbx_seq_one_letter_code
_entity_poly.pdbx_strand_id
1 'polypeptide(L)'
;MSRHETHEEAALSLPERYADPKQKLVRARSIRAIAQYVRLLRGNAYTESRFRALGTQQAQFAEQDGFASPLFADDLLTSLAHDGFTDFQIRQMGSTTLLTNHRSRLASVLSKPVSPRQLYEDLHEQHLHHYDQIWTYRLLHIDAKGCIAEARPRESVSELFKTKHVGSRRMCLFREGVYAAVLGHISSRLAKTAETECVFLGDSRCLYHMSWD
;
A
#
# COMPACT_ATOMS: atom_id res chain seq x y z
N MET A 1 -12.34 46.55 -8.75
CA MET A 1 -12.81 45.68 -7.65
C MET A 1 -13.03 44.29 -8.23
N SER A 2 -12.04 43.41 -8.10
CA SER A 2 -12.11 42.05 -8.64
C SER A 2 -12.95 41.19 -7.70
N ARG A 3 -14.06 40.64 -8.18
CA ARG A 3 -14.87 39.67 -7.44
C ARG A 3 -14.09 38.36 -7.46
N HIS A 4 -13.47 37.99 -6.34
CA HIS A 4 -13.06 36.61 -6.11
C HIS A 4 -14.33 35.79 -5.91
N GLU A 5 -14.83 35.21 -7.00
CA GLU A 5 -15.76 34.09 -6.93
C GLU A 5 -15.00 32.92 -6.31
N THR A 6 -15.21 32.74 -5.00
CA THR A 6 -14.86 31.49 -4.32
C THR A 6 -15.77 30.42 -4.88
N HIS A 7 -15.28 29.72 -5.92
CA HIS A 7 -15.82 28.42 -6.28
C HIS A 7 -15.58 27.50 -5.09
N GLU A 8 -16.57 27.43 -4.20
CA GLU A 8 -16.69 26.39 -3.20
C GLU A 8 -16.97 25.10 -3.99
N GLU A 9 -15.88 24.46 -4.44
CA GLU A 9 -15.93 23.14 -5.07
C GLU A 9 -16.60 22.21 -4.06
N ALA A 10 -17.87 21.89 -4.30
CA ALA A 10 -18.61 20.94 -3.48
C ALA A 10 -17.76 19.68 -3.37
N ALA A 11 -17.34 19.36 -2.14
CA ALA A 11 -16.50 18.21 -1.88
C ALA A 11 -17.20 16.96 -2.43
N LEU A 12 -16.68 16.42 -3.53
CA LEU A 12 -17.25 15.23 -4.16
C LEU A 12 -17.27 14.13 -3.11
N SER A 13 -18.44 13.58 -2.82
CA SER A 13 -18.54 12.39 -1.98
C SER A 13 -17.78 11.23 -2.65
N LEU A 14 -17.23 10.32 -1.84
CA LEU A 14 -16.62 9.10 -2.41
C LEU A 14 -17.70 8.34 -3.20
N PRO A 15 -17.38 7.78 -4.38
CA PRO A 15 -18.27 6.87 -5.09
C PRO A 15 -18.77 5.74 -4.19
N GLU A 16 -20.00 5.28 -4.39
CA GLU A 16 -20.68 4.30 -3.52
C GLU A 16 -19.81 3.07 -3.22
N ARG A 17 -19.14 2.53 -4.24
CA ARG A 17 -18.21 1.39 -4.15
C ARG A 17 -17.05 1.56 -3.17
N TYR A 18 -16.69 2.79 -2.81
CA TYR A 18 -15.61 3.12 -1.87
C TYR A 18 -16.13 3.76 -0.57
N ALA A 19 -17.41 4.14 -0.54
CA ALA A 19 -18.00 4.92 0.54
C ALA A 19 -18.38 4.05 1.74
N ASP A 20 -18.69 2.75 1.54
CA ASP A 20 -19.12 1.84 2.60
C ASP A 20 -18.11 1.81 3.76
N PRO A 21 -18.49 2.31 4.96
CA PRO A 21 -17.61 2.35 6.11
C PRO A 21 -17.11 0.96 6.53
N LYS A 22 -17.91 -0.10 6.31
CA LYS A 22 -17.53 -1.48 6.68
C LYS A 22 -16.38 -2.01 5.83
N GLN A 23 -16.20 -1.46 4.63
CA GLN A 23 -15.16 -1.87 3.67
C GLN A 23 -13.87 -1.06 3.80
N LYS A 24 -13.81 -0.09 4.71
CA LYS A 24 -12.61 0.72 4.95
C LYS A 24 -11.63 -0.03 5.85
N LEU A 25 -10.93 -1.00 5.26
CA LEU A 25 -10.09 -1.99 5.97
C LEU A 25 -8.57 -1.77 5.84
N VAL A 26 -8.13 -0.83 5.00
CA VAL A 26 -6.72 -0.51 4.81
C VAL A 26 -6.46 0.97 5.07
N ARG A 27 -5.24 1.32 5.50
CA ARG A 27 -4.88 2.73 5.67
C ARG A 27 -4.68 3.43 4.34
N ALA A 28 -5.03 4.71 4.26
CA ALA A 28 -4.87 5.55 3.07
C ALA A 28 -3.40 5.73 2.64
N ARG A 29 -2.43 5.32 3.46
CA ARG A 29 -0.99 5.38 3.18
C ARG A 29 -0.60 4.74 1.86
N SER A 30 -1.19 3.60 1.50
CA SER A 30 -0.89 2.93 0.22
C SER A 30 -1.30 3.80 -0.97
N ILE A 31 -2.48 4.42 -0.90
CA ILE A 31 -3.00 5.33 -1.92
C ILE A 31 -2.10 6.56 -2.05
N ARG A 32 -1.64 7.11 -0.92
CA ARG A 32 -0.71 8.25 -0.91
C ARG A 32 0.64 7.90 -1.51
N ALA A 33 1.18 6.71 -1.24
CA ALA A 33 2.43 6.23 -1.83
C ALA A 33 2.32 6.07 -3.35
N ILE A 34 1.23 5.47 -3.84
CA ILE A 34 0.93 5.37 -5.28
C ILE A 34 0.86 6.78 -5.90
N ALA A 35 0.06 7.68 -5.32
CA ALA A 35 -0.11 9.03 -5.83
C ALA A 35 1.20 9.84 -5.84
N GLN A 36 2.05 9.69 -4.82
CA GLN A 36 3.34 10.36 -4.76
C GLN A 36 4.29 9.85 -5.84
N TYR A 37 4.36 8.53 -6.06
CA TYR A 37 5.18 7.96 -7.12
C TYR A 37 4.72 8.44 -8.50
N VAL A 38 3.42 8.37 -8.78
CA VAL A 38 2.84 8.81 -10.05
C VAL A 38 3.10 10.30 -10.28
N ARG A 39 2.99 11.12 -9.23
CA ARG A 39 3.32 12.55 -9.29
C ARG A 39 4.77 12.80 -9.67
N LEU A 40 5.71 12.09 -9.06
CA LEU A 40 7.14 12.23 -9.36
C LEU A 40 7.44 11.86 -10.82
N LEU A 41 6.74 10.87 -11.37
CA LEU A 41 6.99 10.36 -12.72
C LEU A 41 6.23 11.11 -13.83
N ARG A 42 4.98 11.50 -13.59
CA ARG A 42 4.03 12.01 -14.60
C ARG A 42 3.43 13.38 -14.26
N GLY A 43 3.77 13.95 -13.10
CA GLY A 43 3.29 15.27 -12.66
C GLY A 43 1.90 15.27 -12.01
N ASN A 44 1.54 16.39 -11.39
CA ASN A 44 0.28 16.55 -10.64
C ASN A 44 -0.97 16.37 -11.51
N ALA A 45 -1.01 17.01 -12.68
CA ALA A 45 -2.18 16.98 -13.55
C ALA A 45 -2.56 15.55 -13.96
N TYR A 46 -1.57 14.71 -14.27
CA TYR A 46 -1.79 13.31 -14.58
C TYR A 46 -2.31 12.54 -13.35
N THR A 47 -1.67 12.69 -12.19
CA THR A 47 -2.12 12.04 -10.94
C THR A 47 -3.57 12.39 -10.63
N GLU A 48 -3.93 13.67 -10.64
CA GLU A 48 -5.30 14.12 -10.38
C GLU A 48 -6.29 13.57 -11.41
N SER A 49 -5.90 13.49 -12.68
CA SER A 49 -6.75 12.91 -13.72
C SER A 49 -7.14 11.47 -13.43
N ARG A 50 -6.24 10.68 -12.81
CA ARG A 50 -6.51 9.28 -12.42
C ARG A 50 -7.47 9.19 -11.24
N PHE A 51 -7.35 10.08 -10.26
CA PHE A 51 -8.33 10.18 -9.17
C PHE A 51 -9.71 10.57 -9.71
N ARG A 52 -9.78 11.58 -10.61
CA ARG A 52 -11.04 11.99 -11.26
C ARG A 52 -11.66 10.87 -12.10
N ALA A 53 -10.85 10.09 -12.81
CA ALA A 53 -11.33 8.94 -13.58
C ALA A 53 -11.98 7.86 -12.70
N LEU A 54 -11.57 7.77 -11.43
CA LEU A 54 -12.19 6.92 -10.42
C LEU A 54 -13.29 7.63 -9.61
N GLY A 55 -13.72 8.82 -10.02
CA GLY A 55 -14.79 9.59 -9.38
C GLY A 55 -14.43 10.20 -8.03
N THR A 56 -13.14 10.47 -7.76
CA THR A 56 -12.66 10.96 -6.47
C THR A 56 -11.65 12.10 -6.64
N GLN A 57 -11.18 12.65 -5.52
CA GLN A 57 -10.09 13.62 -5.45
C GLN A 57 -9.02 13.14 -4.47
N GLN A 58 -7.76 13.49 -4.73
CA GLN A 58 -6.65 13.11 -3.85
C GLN A 58 -6.83 13.62 -2.40
N ALA A 59 -7.46 14.79 -2.24
CA ALA A 59 -7.73 15.40 -0.92
C ALA A 59 -8.55 14.49 0.02
N GLN A 60 -9.37 13.59 -0.52
CA GLN A 60 -10.17 12.64 0.26
C GLN A 60 -9.31 11.58 0.97
N PHE A 61 -8.03 11.47 0.61
CA PHE A 61 -7.05 10.57 1.21
C PHE A 61 -5.90 11.33 1.88
N ALA A 62 -6.12 12.61 2.23
CA ALA A 62 -5.10 13.45 2.87
C ALA A 62 -4.75 12.95 4.29
N GLU A 63 -5.73 12.43 5.02
CA GLU A 63 -5.52 11.89 6.36
C GLU A 63 -4.72 10.58 6.29
N GLN A 64 -3.47 10.63 6.79
CA GLN A 64 -2.53 9.52 6.67
C GLN A 64 -3.00 8.23 7.32
N ASP A 65 -3.64 8.37 8.48
CA ASP A 65 -4.10 7.25 9.29
C ASP A 65 -5.59 6.96 9.07
N GLY A 66 -6.25 7.70 8.16
CA GLY A 66 -7.59 7.40 7.72
C GLY A 66 -7.65 6.02 7.06
N PHE A 67 -8.77 5.31 7.28
CA PHE A 67 -9.05 4.07 6.56
C PHE A 67 -9.71 4.37 5.21
N ALA A 68 -9.37 3.57 4.22
CA ALA A 68 -9.88 3.61 2.86
C ALA A 68 -10.33 2.22 2.41
N SER A 69 -11.19 2.17 1.39
CA SER A 69 -11.55 0.91 0.75
C SER A 69 -10.32 0.33 0.02
N PRO A 70 -9.98 -0.95 0.21
CA PRO A 70 -8.88 -1.61 -0.49
C PRO A 70 -9.11 -1.65 -2.01
N LEU A 71 -10.38 -1.61 -2.45
CA LEU A 71 -10.75 -1.58 -3.86
C LEU A 71 -10.20 -0.32 -4.55
N PHE A 72 -10.14 0.81 -3.85
CA PHE A 72 -9.64 2.05 -4.46
C PHE A 72 -8.17 1.94 -4.89
N ALA A 73 -7.32 1.39 -4.02
CA ALA A 73 -5.90 1.21 -4.34
C ALA A 73 -5.72 0.22 -5.50
N ASP A 74 -6.50 -0.86 -5.51
CA ASP A 74 -6.44 -1.87 -6.56
C ASP A 74 -6.90 -1.34 -7.93
N ASP A 75 -8.01 -0.60 -7.96
CA ASP A 75 -8.52 0.08 -9.14
C ASP A 75 -7.56 1.14 -9.67
N LEU A 76 -6.93 1.91 -8.78
CA LEU A 76 -5.91 2.89 -9.15
C LEU A 76 -4.70 2.21 -9.80
N LEU A 77 -4.18 1.13 -9.21
CA LEU A 77 -3.08 0.36 -9.80
C LEU A 77 -3.48 -0.28 -11.13
N THR A 78 -4.71 -0.77 -11.25
CA THR A 78 -5.23 -1.36 -12.49
C THR A 78 -5.34 -0.32 -13.59
N SER A 79 -5.88 0.87 -13.29
CA SER A 79 -5.91 2.00 -14.23
C SER A 79 -4.51 2.42 -14.68
N LEU A 80 -3.54 2.50 -13.76
CA LEU A 80 -2.15 2.83 -14.11
C LEU A 80 -1.51 1.76 -15.01
N ALA A 81 -1.80 0.49 -14.77
CA ALA A 81 -1.31 -0.59 -15.64
C ALA A 81 -1.89 -0.49 -17.06
N HIS A 82 -3.17 -0.11 -17.20
CA HIS A 82 -3.76 0.18 -18.52
C HIS A 82 -3.06 1.34 -19.24
N ASP A 83 -2.53 2.31 -18.50
CA ASP A 83 -1.73 3.41 -19.03
C ASP A 83 -0.24 3.04 -19.25
N GLY A 84 0.11 1.75 -19.17
CA GLY A 84 1.43 1.23 -19.48
C GLY A 84 2.44 1.22 -18.33
N PHE A 85 1.99 1.39 -17.08
CA PHE A 85 2.87 1.16 -15.93
C PHE A 85 3.22 -0.33 -15.80
N THR A 86 4.51 -0.61 -15.76
CA THR A 86 5.07 -1.96 -15.64
C THR A 86 5.00 -2.48 -14.21
N ASP A 87 5.09 -3.81 -14.06
CA ASP A 87 5.21 -4.47 -12.76
C ASP A 87 6.37 -3.93 -11.93
N PHE A 88 7.50 -3.61 -12.57
CA PHE A 88 8.64 -2.98 -11.91
C PHE A 88 8.24 -1.62 -11.30
N GLN A 89 7.52 -0.78 -12.04
CA GLN A 89 7.08 0.52 -11.53
C GLN A 89 6.04 0.36 -10.40
N ILE A 90 5.18 -0.65 -10.45
CA ILE A 90 4.24 -0.95 -9.36
C ILE A 90 4.98 -1.33 -8.08
N ARG A 91 6.07 -2.12 -8.17
CA ARG A 91 6.95 -2.36 -7.00
C ARG A 91 7.57 -1.07 -6.49
N GLN A 92 8.07 -0.20 -7.38
CA GLN A 92 8.64 1.09 -6.99
C GLN A 92 7.62 2.02 -6.30
N MET A 93 6.34 1.96 -6.67
CA MET A 93 5.26 2.65 -5.93
C MET A 93 5.18 2.15 -4.48
N GLY A 94 5.31 0.84 -4.27
CA GLY A 94 5.40 0.24 -2.94
C GLY A 94 6.57 0.79 -2.14
N SER A 95 7.75 0.85 -2.76
CA SER A 95 8.96 1.36 -2.08
C SER A 95 8.88 2.86 -1.75
N THR A 96 8.04 3.61 -2.46
CA THR A 96 7.78 5.04 -2.18
C THR A 96 7.07 5.24 -0.83
N THR A 97 6.53 4.18 -0.21
CA THR A 97 5.96 4.26 1.15
C THR A 97 6.95 4.78 2.19
N LEU A 98 8.25 4.52 2.03
CA LEU A 98 9.30 5.06 2.90
C LEU A 98 9.28 6.60 2.89
N LEU A 99 9.22 7.19 1.69
CA LEU A 99 9.20 8.63 1.49
C LEU A 99 7.89 9.25 1.99
N THR A 100 6.74 8.63 1.69
CA THR A 100 5.45 9.21 2.09
C THR A 100 5.15 9.08 3.57
N ASN A 101 5.75 8.11 4.25
CA ASN A 101 5.46 7.82 5.65
C ASN A 101 6.57 8.22 6.62
N HIS A 102 7.67 8.84 6.18
CA HIS A 102 8.82 9.16 7.03
C HIS A 102 8.50 9.98 8.29
N ARG A 103 7.43 10.80 8.28
CA ARG A 103 6.98 11.60 9.44
C ARG A 103 5.85 10.95 10.26
N SER A 104 5.49 9.72 9.92
CA SER A 104 4.40 9.03 10.62
C SER A 104 4.84 8.45 11.95
N ARG A 105 3.87 8.20 12.84
CA ARG A 105 4.10 7.42 14.06
C ARG A 105 4.71 6.05 13.75
N LEU A 106 4.32 5.40 12.64
CA LEU A 106 4.90 4.12 12.24
C LEU A 106 6.38 4.26 11.91
N ALA A 107 6.76 5.26 11.11
CA ALA A 107 8.16 5.45 10.76
C ALA A 107 9.02 5.72 12.00
N SER A 108 8.51 6.48 12.96
CA SER A 108 9.19 6.70 14.25
C SER A 108 9.35 5.42 15.07
N VAL A 109 8.45 4.44 14.93
CA VAL A 109 8.59 3.14 15.59
C VAL A 109 9.53 2.23 14.82
N LEU A 110 9.39 2.16 13.49
CA LEU A 110 10.24 1.35 12.62
C LEU A 110 11.69 1.84 12.52
N SER A 111 12.01 3.05 12.98
CA SER A 111 13.39 3.55 13.05
C SER A 111 14.11 3.21 14.36
N LYS A 112 13.45 2.57 15.31
CA LYS A 112 14.02 2.19 16.62
C LYS A 112 14.81 0.88 16.63
N PRO A 113 14.44 -0.16 15.86
CA PRO A 113 15.17 -1.42 15.82
C PRO A 113 16.64 -1.21 15.46
N VAL A 114 17.53 -1.98 16.09
CA VAL A 114 18.98 -1.86 15.86
C VAL A 114 19.51 -2.84 14.81
N SER A 115 18.65 -3.73 14.30
CA SER A 115 19.01 -4.71 13.27
C SER A 115 17.85 -4.98 12.31
N PRO A 116 18.13 -5.43 11.07
CA PRO A 116 17.10 -5.85 10.14
C PRO A 116 16.19 -6.93 10.72
N ARG A 117 16.77 -7.90 11.44
CA ARG A 117 16.02 -8.97 12.09
C ARG A 117 14.94 -8.42 13.03
N GLN A 118 15.36 -7.59 13.98
CA GLN A 118 14.45 -6.98 14.95
C GLN A 118 13.38 -6.12 14.25
N LEU A 119 13.75 -5.40 13.19
CA LEU A 119 12.82 -4.58 12.42
C LEU A 119 11.68 -5.38 11.79
N TYR A 120 11.99 -6.51 11.15
CA TYR A 120 10.97 -7.35 10.52
C TYR A 120 10.16 -8.15 11.56
N GLU A 121 10.78 -8.59 12.66
CA GLU A 121 10.08 -9.19 13.81
C GLU A 121 9.04 -8.19 14.37
N ASP A 122 9.47 -6.98 14.75
CA ASP A 122 8.59 -5.93 15.31
C ASP A 122 7.46 -5.55 14.34
N LEU A 123 7.77 -5.37 13.04
CA LEU A 123 6.77 -5.07 12.02
C LEU A 123 5.66 -6.14 11.98
N HIS A 124 6.05 -7.42 11.94
CA HIS A 124 5.12 -8.52 11.78
C HIS A 124 4.32 -8.81 13.05
N GLU A 125 4.96 -8.78 14.21
CA GLU A 125 4.33 -9.13 15.47
C GLU A 125 3.45 -8.00 16.01
N GLN A 126 3.87 -6.74 15.85
CA GLN A 126 3.26 -5.62 16.56
C GLN A 126 2.53 -4.62 15.67
N HIS A 127 2.78 -4.59 14.36
CA HIS A 127 2.39 -3.42 13.56
C HIS A 127 1.46 -3.73 12.40
N LEU A 128 1.72 -4.76 11.59
CA LEU A 128 0.96 -4.98 10.34
C LEU A 128 -0.57 -5.05 10.56
N HIS A 129 -1.01 -5.67 11.64
CA HIS A 129 -2.44 -5.82 11.95
C HIS A 129 -3.18 -4.48 12.21
N HIS A 130 -2.46 -3.40 12.52
CA HIS A 130 -3.03 -2.06 12.69
C HIS A 130 -3.22 -1.29 11.38
N TYR A 131 -2.54 -1.71 10.31
CA TYR A 131 -2.50 -1.00 9.02
C TYR A 131 -3.29 -1.71 7.93
N ASP A 132 -3.40 -3.03 8.05
CA ASP A 132 -4.03 -3.87 7.06
C ASP A 132 -4.92 -4.91 7.77
N GLN A 133 -6.22 -4.77 7.56
CA GLN A 133 -7.23 -5.69 8.09
C GLN A 133 -7.72 -6.70 7.04
N ILE A 134 -7.19 -6.65 5.81
CA ILE A 134 -7.57 -7.57 4.74
C ILE A 134 -6.70 -8.85 4.73
N TRP A 135 -5.49 -8.79 5.29
CA TRP A 135 -4.58 -9.94 5.38
C TRP A 135 -4.20 -10.30 6.83
N THR A 136 -3.87 -11.57 7.03
CA THR A 136 -3.12 -12.08 8.17
C THR A 136 -1.68 -12.27 7.73
N TYR A 137 -0.76 -11.72 8.51
CA TYR A 137 0.67 -11.75 8.22
C TYR A 137 1.40 -12.61 9.24
N ARG A 138 2.38 -13.39 8.79
CA ARG A 138 3.23 -14.21 9.67
C ARG A 138 4.66 -14.23 9.15
N LEU A 139 5.61 -14.13 10.07
CA LEU A 139 7.01 -14.40 9.78
C LEU A 139 7.23 -15.92 9.88
N LEU A 140 7.58 -16.57 8.78
CA LEU A 140 7.80 -18.02 8.74
C LEU A 140 9.23 -18.39 9.13
N HIS A 141 10.19 -17.59 8.69
CA HIS A 141 11.61 -17.77 8.93
C HIS A 141 12.28 -16.41 9.02
N ILE A 142 13.27 -16.29 9.90
CA ILE A 142 14.16 -15.12 9.96
C ILE A 142 15.53 -15.54 10.49
N ASP A 143 16.58 -15.05 9.83
CA ASP A 143 17.95 -15.31 10.22
C ASP A 143 18.81 -14.04 10.11
N ALA A 144 20.13 -14.17 9.92
CA ALA A 144 21.05 -13.05 9.81
C ALA A 144 21.14 -12.43 8.41
N LYS A 145 20.59 -13.09 7.37
CA LYS A 145 20.67 -12.67 5.97
C LYS A 145 19.32 -12.25 5.39
N GLY A 146 18.23 -12.76 5.95
CA GLY A 146 16.90 -12.47 5.42
C GLY A 146 15.76 -13.05 6.25
N CYS A 147 14.56 -12.93 5.68
CA CYS A 147 13.35 -13.52 6.24
C CYS A 147 12.36 -13.95 5.15
N ILE A 148 11.38 -14.76 5.56
CA ILE A 148 10.26 -15.19 4.73
C ILE A 148 8.97 -14.76 5.43
N ALA A 149 8.21 -13.90 4.76
CA ALA A 149 6.92 -13.43 5.22
C ALA A 149 5.78 -14.10 4.44
N GLU A 150 4.79 -14.58 5.18
CA GLU A 150 3.53 -15.09 4.65
C GLU A 150 2.43 -14.05 4.80
N ALA A 151 1.61 -13.89 3.76
CA ALA A 151 0.35 -13.17 3.82
C ALA A 151 -0.80 -14.08 3.34
N ARG A 152 -1.84 -14.20 4.16
CA ARG A 152 -3.09 -14.93 3.83
C ARG A 152 -4.28 -13.97 3.88
N PRO A 153 -5.25 -14.07 2.94
CA PRO A 153 -6.50 -13.32 3.06
C PRO A 153 -7.21 -13.69 4.36
N ARG A 154 -7.83 -12.72 5.05
CA ARG A 154 -8.71 -13.04 6.18
C ARG A 154 -10.06 -13.53 5.66
N GLU A 155 -10.57 -14.62 6.23
CA GLU A 155 -11.84 -15.22 5.82
C GLU A 155 -13.01 -14.24 5.96
N SER A 156 -13.05 -13.45 7.03
CA SER A 156 -14.08 -12.42 7.26
C SER A 156 -14.13 -11.34 6.18
N VAL A 157 -13.02 -11.13 5.46
CA VAL A 157 -12.93 -10.15 4.37
C VAL A 157 -13.53 -10.72 3.09
N SER A 158 -13.33 -12.02 2.84
CA SER A 158 -13.94 -12.71 1.70
C SER A 158 -15.46 -12.68 1.78
N GLU A 159 -16.03 -12.86 2.97
CA GLU A 159 -17.47 -12.74 3.22
C GLU A 159 -17.97 -11.31 2.96
N LEU A 160 -17.28 -10.31 3.51
CA LEU A 160 -17.66 -8.91 3.40
C LEU A 160 -17.71 -8.43 1.94
N PHE A 161 -16.71 -8.80 1.13
CA PHE A 161 -16.60 -8.37 -0.26
C PHE A 161 -17.22 -9.36 -1.26
N LYS A 162 -17.77 -10.49 -0.78
CA LYS A 162 -18.34 -11.57 -1.60
C LYS A 162 -17.38 -12.04 -2.70
N THR A 163 -16.09 -12.13 -2.37
CA THR A 163 -15.02 -12.57 -3.28
C THR A 163 -14.03 -13.46 -2.54
N LYS A 164 -13.43 -14.42 -3.25
CA LYS A 164 -12.38 -15.27 -2.66
C LYS A 164 -11.17 -14.44 -2.21
N HIS A 165 -10.77 -13.44 -3.02
CA HIS A 165 -9.61 -12.59 -2.78
C HIS A 165 -9.94 -11.13 -3.07
N VAL A 166 -9.58 -10.23 -2.16
CA VAL A 166 -9.70 -8.77 -2.33
C VAL A 166 -8.40 -8.20 -2.87
N GLY A 167 -8.49 -7.46 -3.96
CA GLY A 167 -7.37 -6.87 -4.70
C GLY A 167 -6.98 -7.69 -5.93
N SER A 168 -5.76 -7.46 -6.42
CA SER A 168 -5.22 -8.14 -7.60
C SER A 168 -3.73 -8.45 -7.45
N ARG A 169 -3.16 -9.11 -8.47
CA ARG A 169 -1.72 -9.33 -8.62
C ARG A 169 -0.89 -8.06 -8.39
N ARG A 170 -1.41 -6.90 -8.80
CA ARG A 170 -0.75 -5.59 -8.69
C ARG A 170 -0.61 -5.15 -7.23
N MET A 171 -1.59 -5.46 -6.38
CA MET A 171 -1.50 -5.19 -4.95
C MET A 171 -0.39 -6.01 -4.30
N CYS A 172 -0.15 -7.24 -4.76
CA CYS A 172 0.97 -8.04 -4.26
C CYS A 172 2.33 -7.51 -4.74
N LEU A 173 2.46 -7.07 -6.00
CA LEU A 173 3.67 -6.37 -6.49
C LEU A 173 3.93 -5.09 -5.70
N PHE A 174 2.89 -4.31 -5.43
CA PHE A 174 3.00 -3.12 -4.57
C PHE A 174 3.51 -3.52 -3.17
N ARG A 175 2.94 -4.57 -2.56
CA ARG A 175 3.36 -5.07 -1.24
C ARG A 175 4.81 -5.55 -1.24
N GLU A 176 5.28 -6.20 -2.30
CA GLU A 176 6.68 -6.59 -2.47
C GLU A 176 7.61 -5.36 -2.34
N GLY A 177 7.23 -4.25 -2.97
CA GLY A 177 7.91 -2.97 -2.84
C GLY A 177 7.83 -2.35 -1.44
N VAL A 178 6.71 -2.50 -0.74
CA VAL A 178 6.56 -2.08 0.66
C VAL A 178 7.53 -2.86 1.56
N TYR A 179 7.60 -4.19 1.41
CA TYR A 179 8.54 -5.02 2.16
C TYR A 179 10.00 -4.64 1.89
N ALA A 180 10.35 -4.30 0.65
CA ALA A 180 11.67 -3.80 0.31
C ALA A 180 11.99 -2.48 1.06
N ALA A 181 11.01 -1.57 1.13
CA ALA A 181 11.15 -0.26 1.77
C ALA A 181 11.33 -0.30 3.29
N VAL A 182 10.88 -1.36 3.96
CA VAL A 182 10.95 -1.48 5.43
C VAL A 182 12.38 -1.30 5.92
N LEU A 183 13.36 -1.99 5.31
CA LEU A 183 14.77 -1.88 5.69
C LEU A 183 15.31 -0.43 5.63
N GLY A 184 14.75 0.40 4.76
CA GLY A 184 15.11 1.79 4.59
C GLY A 184 14.84 2.67 5.83
N HIS A 185 14.13 2.16 6.84
CA HIS A 185 13.94 2.86 8.12
C HIS A 185 15.19 2.85 9.03
N ILE A 186 16.09 1.88 8.85
CA ILE A 186 17.31 1.73 9.67
C ILE A 186 18.59 1.67 8.84
N SER A 187 18.47 1.68 7.52
CA SER A 187 19.57 1.56 6.56
C SER A 187 19.34 2.48 5.36
N SER A 188 20.41 2.86 4.66
CA SER A 188 20.31 3.54 3.37
C SER A 188 19.94 2.61 2.21
N ARG A 189 19.95 1.29 2.45
CA ARG A 189 19.61 0.26 1.47
C ARG A 189 18.18 -0.24 1.67
N LEU A 190 17.57 -0.65 0.56
CA LEU A 190 16.32 -1.41 0.58
C LEU A 190 16.63 -2.91 0.62
N ALA A 191 15.72 -3.71 1.18
CA ALA A 191 15.85 -5.16 1.09
C ALA A 191 15.61 -5.61 -0.36
N LYS A 192 16.31 -6.65 -0.80
CA LYS A 192 15.94 -7.38 -2.01
C LYS A 192 14.73 -8.22 -1.67
N THR A 193 13.61 -8.00 -2.36
CA THR A 193 12.38 -8.77 -2.15
C THR A 193 12.05 -9.56 -3.40
N ALA A 194 11.55 -10.78 -3.22
CA ALA A 194 10.98 -11.60 -4.28
C ALA A 194 9.70 -12.28 -3.76
N GLU A 195 8.63 -12.24 -4.55
CA GLU A 195 7.44 -13.05 -4.30
C GLU A 195 7.60 -14.43 -4.95
N THR A 196 7.39 -15.51 -4.18
CA THR A 196 7.55 -16.90 -4.64
C THR A 196 6.23 -17.67 -4.74
N GLU A 197 5.21 -17.27 -3.99
CA GLU A 197 3.83 -17.79 -4.07
C GLU A 197 2.86 -16.59 -4.13
N CYS A 198 1.76 -16.70 -4.86
CA CYS A 198 0.74 -15.66 -4.95
C CYS A 198 -0.68 -16.22 -5.10
N VAL A 199 -1.60 -15.81 -4.22
CA VAL A 199 -3.02 -16.23 -4.32
C VAL A 199 -3.68 -15.84 -5.64
N PHE A 200 -3.23 -14.75 -6.26
CA PHE A 200 -3.73 -14.29 -7.55
C PHE A 200 -3.16 -15.07 -8.75
N LEU A 201 -2.19 -15.97 -8.50
CA LEU A 201 -1.64 -16.92 -9.46
C LEU A 201 -2.11 -18.36 -9.19
N GLY A 202 -3.00 -18.56 -8.22
CA GLY A 202 -3.59 -19.86 -7.89
C GLY A 202 -3.04 -20.52 -6.62
N ASP A 203 -2.04 -19.92 -5.97
CA ASP A 203 -1.50 -20.44 -4.72
C ASP A 203 -2.45 -20.25 -3.53
N SER A 204 -2.17 -20.95 -2.43
CA SER A 204 -2.99 -20.84 -1.20
C SER A 204 -2.68 -19.61 -0.35
N ARG A 205 -1.55 -18.93 -0.61
CA ARG A 205 -1.03 -17.80 0.16
C ARG A 205 -0.09 -16.96 -0.71
N CYS A 206 0.34 -15.82 -0.18
CA CYS A 206 1.47 -15.08 -0.73
C CYS A 206 2.71 -15.28 0.13
N LEU A 207 3.85 -15.62 -0.48
CA LEU A 207 5.15 -15.69 0.19
C LEU A 207 6.11 -14.65 -0.38
N TYR A 208 6.73 -13.88 0.51
CA TYR A 208 7.72 -12.86 0.19
C TYR A 208 9.04 -13.25 0.86
N HIS A 209 10.09 -13.37 0.06
CA HIS A 209 11.46 -13.57 0.54
C HIS A 209 12.16 -12.21 0.54
N MET A 210 12.76 -11.84 1.67
CA MET A 210 13.52 -10.59 1.80
C MET A 210 14.96 -10.94 2.18
N SER A 211 15.95 -10.34 1.51
CA SER A 211 17.36 -10.39 1.90
C SER A 211 17.93 -8.99 2.05
N TRP A 212 18.89 -8.84 2.97
CA TRP A 212 19.51 -7.55 3.31
C TRP A 212 21.05 -7.57 3.20
N ASP A 213 21.56 -8.50 2.40
CA ASP A 213 22.97 -8.62 2.00
C ASP A 213 23.35 -7.67 0.85
#